data_AF-A0A792HYE0-F1
#
_entry.id   AF-A0A792HYE0-F1
#
_cell.length_a   1.000
_cell.length_b   1.000
_cell.length_c   1.000
_cell.angle_alpha   90.00
_cell.angle_beta   90.00
_cell.angle_gamma   90.00
#
_symmetry.space_group_name_H-M   'P 1'
#
loop_
_entity.id
_entity.type
_entity.pdbx_description
1 polymer ?
#
loop_
_entity_poly.entity_id
_entity_poly.type
_entity_poly.pdbx_seq_one_letter_code
_entity_poly.pdbx_strand_id
1 'polypeptide(L)'
;MITETEQAYIARIREYFGNELVSVDTHPGDWSDGVLRSMLINAPAIYVAWLGAGEGRTRGRLVSHWVFYVIGDMLNGREASRPG
;
A
#
# COMPACT_ATOMS: atom_id res chain seq x y z
N MET A 1 3.97 -7.17 -16.94
CA MET A 1 2.58 -6.70 -16.71
C MET A 1 2.23 -6.49 -15.23
N ILE A 2 2.18 -7.49 -14.34
CA ILE A 2 1.84 -7.25 -12.91
C ILE A 2 2.89 -6.36 -12.24
N THR A 3 4.16 -6.78 -12.29
CA THR A 3 5.28 -5.99 -11.75
C THR A 3 5.37 -4.59 -12.39
N GLU A 4 5.15 -4.48 -13.71
CA GLU A 4 5.13 -3.18 -14.39
C GLU A 4 4.03 -2.26 -13.86
N THR A 5 2.82 -2.78 -13.65
CA THR A 5 1.70 -2.03 -13.07
C THR A 5 1.98 -1.64 -11.63
N GLU A 6 2.58 -2.53 -10.83
CA GLU A 6 3.00 -2.22 -9.45
C GLU A 6 4.00 -1.06 -9.42
N GLN A 7 5.04 -1.14 -10.25
CA GLN A 7 6.05 -0.09 -10.34
C GLN A 7 5.45 1.22 -10.88
N ALA A 8 4.49 1.16 -11.79
CA ALA A 8 3.75 2.33 -12.25
C ALA A 8 2.92 2.97 -11.13
N TYR A 9 2.28 2.17 -10.26
CA TYR A 9 1.59 2.69 -9.09
C TYR A 9 2.56 3.34 -8.10
N ILE A 10 3.67 2.68 -7.76
CA ILE A 10 4.70 3.23 -6.86
C ILE A 10 5.25 4.55 -7.41
N ALA A 11 5.61 4.59 -8.69
CA ALA A 11 6.11 5.80 -9.34
C ALA A 11 5.09 6.93 -9.29
N ARG A 12 3.82 6.63 -9.58
CA ARG A 12 2.75 7.61 -9.56
C ARG A 12 2.44 8.15 -8.17
N ILE A 13 2.48 7.30 -7.14
CA ILE A 13 2.33 7.73 -5.76
C ILE A 13 3.47 8.67 -5.37
N ARG A 14 4.72 8.29 -5.66
CA ARG A 14 5.89 9.15 -5.40
C ARG A 14 5.78 10.50 -6.12
N GLU A 15 5.31 10.50 -7.37
CA GLU A 15 5.05 11.73 -8.13
C GLU A 15 4.02 12.64 -7.43
N TYR A 16 2.88 12.08 -6.98
CA TYR A 16 1.81 12.87 -6.38
C TYR A 16 2.16 13.43 -4.99
N PHE A 17 2.81 12.64 -4.16
CA PHE A 17 3.13 13.02 -2.77
C PHE A 17 4.51 13.68 -2.64
N GLY A 18 5.35 13.64 -3.67
CA GLY A 18 6.70 14.18 -3.62
C GLY A 18 7.50 13.60 -2.44
N ASN A 19 7.88 14.47 -1.50
CA ASN A 19 8.66 14.11 -0.31
C ASN A 19 7.81 13.98 0.97
N GLU A 20 6.48 13.94 0.86
CA GLU A 20 5.58 13.84 2.04
C GLU A 20 5.55 12.43 2.65
N LEU A 21 5.87 11.40 1.87
CA LEU A 21 5.92 10.02 2.33
C LEU A 21 7.37 9.60 2.60
N VAL A 22 7.60 8.95 3.75
CA VAL A 22 8.89 8.36 4.12
C VAL A 22 9.17 7.12 3.26
N SER A 23 8.15 6.33 2.97
CA SER A 23 8.30 5.15 2.11
C SER A 23 7.10 4.93 1.18
N VAL A 24 7.42 4.53 -0.04
CA VAL A 24 6.45 4.02 -1.03
C VAL A 24 7.08 2.81 -1.69
N ASP A 25 6.56 1.62 -1.44
CA ASP A 25 7.18 0.38 -1.91
C ASP A 25 6.19 -0.76 -2.15
N THR A 26 6.67 -1.89 -2.64
CA THR A 26 5.92 -3.15 -2.71
C THR A 26 5.76 -3.73 -1.30
N HIS A 27 4.57 -4.27 -1.00
CA HIS A 27 4.31 -4.98 0.25
C HIS A 27 5.14 -6.28 0.29
N PRO A 28 5.88 -6.56 1.39
CA PRO A 28 6.81 -7.71 1.46
C PRO A 28 6.16 -9.10 1.28
N GLY A 29 4.86 -9.21 1.52
CA GLY A 29 4.05 -10.39 1.22
C GLY A 29 3.67 -11.23 2.43
N ASP A 30 4.43 -11.16 3.51
CA ASP A 30 4.06 -11.71 4.82
C ASP A 30 3.63 -10.62 5.81
N TRP A 31 3.04 -11.05 6.93
CA TRP A 31 2.54 -10.19 8.01
C TRP A 31 3.26 -10.46 9.33
N SER A 32 4.53 -10.89 9.27
CA SER A 32 5.31 -11.11 10.49
C SER A 32 5.48 -9.81 11.29
N ASP A 33 5.72 -9.94 12.59
CA ASP A 33 5.96 -8.80 13.48
C ASP A 33 7.13 -7.92 12.99
N GLY A 34 8.12 -8.51 12.34
CA GLY A 34 9.25 -7.78 11.75
C GLY A 34 8.82 -6.88 10.58
N VAL A 35 8.01 -7.42 9.66
CA VAL A 35 7.45 -6.65 8.53
C VAL A 35 6.53 -5.55 9.04
N LEU A 36 5.62 -5.88 9.95
CA LEU A 36 4.73 -4.90 10.58
C LEU A 36 5.52 -3.77 11.27
N ARG A 37 6.53 -4.13 12.06
CA ARG A 37 7.39 -3.13 12.73
C ARG A 37 8.12 -2.23 11.73
N SER A 38 8.68 -2.81 10.67
CA SER A 38 9.34 -2.05 9.59
C SER A 38 8.37 -1.06 8.94
N MET A 39 7.17 -1.52 8.57
CA MET A 39 6.15 -0.69 7.94
C MET A 39 5.72 0.47 8.83
N LEU A 40 5.54 0.22 10.13
CA LEU A 40 5.15 1.23 11.12
C LEU A 40 6.24 2.27 11.42
N ILE A 41 7.51 1.87 11.46
CA ILE A 41 8.64 2.80 11.70
C ILE A 41 8.82 3.76 10.52
N ASN A 42 8.47 3.32 9.31
CA ASN A 42 8.59 4.12 8.09
C ASN A 42 7.35 4.97 7.80
N ALA A 43 6.49 5.25 8.79
CA ALA A 43 5.37 6.17 8.61
C ALA A 43 5.85 7.62 8.35
N PRO A 44 5.09 8.43 7.59
CA PRO A 44 3.96 8.06 6.75
C PRO A 44 4.41 7.29 5.51
N ALA A 45 3.77 6.16 5.21
CA ALA A 45 4.14 5.27 4.09
C ALA A 45 2.97 4.62 3.39
N ILE A 46 3.21 4.19 2.14
CA ILE A 46 2.25 3.40 1.36
C ILE A 46 2.93 2.15 0.80
N TYR A 47 2.32 0.99 1.02
CA TYR A 47 2.79 -0.29 0.46
C TYR A 47 1.77 -0.87 -0.53
N VAL A 48 2.22 -1.16 -1.75
CA VAL A 48 1.37 -1.67 -2.85
C VAL A 48 1.45 -3.19 -2.91
N ALA A 49 0.32 -3.87 -3.07
CA ALA A 49 0.25 -5.31 -3.20
C ALA A 49 -0.73 -5.75 -4.28
N TRP A 50 -0.35 -6.76 -5.07
CA TRP A 50 -1.27 -7.49 -5.93
C TRP A 50 -1.86 -8.69 -5.18
N LEU A 51 -3.19 -8.77 -5.10
CA LEU A 51 -3.90 -9.85 -4.39
C LEU A 51 -4.44 -10.94 -5.32
N GLY A 52 -3.98 -10.96 -6.57
CA GLY A 52 -4.45 -11.91 -7.58
C GLY A 52 -5.44 -11.31 -8.55
N ALA A 53 -6.07 -12.17 -9.34
CA ALA A 53 -7.06 -11.79 -10.33
C ALA A 53 -8.27 -12.73 -10.32
N GLY A 54 -9.43 -12.19 -10.64
CA GLY A 54 -10.68 -12.93 -10.86
C GLY A 54 -11.11 -12.91 -12.33
N GLU A 55 -12.12 -13.72 -12.66
CA GLU A 55 -12.71 -13.73 -13.99
C GLU A 55 -13.30 -12.36 -14.36
N GLY A 56 -12.97 -11.89 -15.55
CA GLY A 56 -13.59 -10.70 -16.12
C GLY A 56 -15.01 -10.97 -16.60
N ARG A 57 -15.83 -9.92 -16.62
CA ARG A 57 -17.22 -9.96 -17.14
C ARG A 57 -17.35 -10.41 -18.60
N THR A 58 -16.25 -10.44 -19.35
CA THR A 58 -16.22 -10.84 -20.76
C THR A 58 -15.07 -11.82 -20.99
N ARG A 59 -15.26 -12.77 -21.91
CA ARG A 59 -14.27 -13.79 -22.25
C ARG A 59 -12.90 -13.18 -22.57
N GLY A 60 -11.84 -13.80 -22.03
CA GLY A 60 -10.46 -13.36 -22.26
C GLY A 60 -10.05 -12.12 -21.47
N ARG A 61 -10.82 -11.70 -20.45
CA ARG A 61 -10.44 -10.62 -19.53
C ARG A 61 -10.27 -11.13 -18.12
N LEU A 62 -9.40 -10.45 -17.38
CA LEU A 62 -9.16 -10.64 -15.96
C LEU A 62 -9.43 -9.33 -15.22
N VAL A 63 -9.99 -9.42 -14.02
CA VAL A 63 -10.07 -8.29 -13.08
C VAL A 63 -8.94 -8.47 -12.08
N SER A 64 -7.98 -7.56 -12.12
CA SER A 64 -6.84 -7.56 -11.20
C SER A 64 -7.21 -6.87 -9.89
N HIS A 65 -6.87 -7.49 -8.76
CA HIS A 65 -7.09 -6.90 -7.43
C HIS A 65 -5.78 -6.35 -6.88
N TRP A 66 -5.81 -5.08 -6.48
CA TRP A 66 -4.68 -4.36 -5.90
C TRP A 66 -5.09 -3.76 -4.57
N VAL A 67 -4.17 -3.74 -3.61
CA VAL A 67 -4.35 -3.10 -2.31
C VAL A 67 -3.20 -2.14 -2.05
N PHE A 68 -3.54 -1.04 -1.38
CA PHE A 68 -2.63 0.00 -0.95
C PHE A 68 -2.73 0.09 0.57
N TYR A 69 -1.71 -0.38 1.27
CA TYR A 69 -1.64 -0.27 2.73
C TYR A 69 -1.07 1.10 3.08
N VAL A 70 -1.92 1.98 3.61
CA VAL A 70 -1.53 3.32 4.04
C VAL A 70 -1.19 3.28 5.53
N ILE A 71 0.04 3.65 5.85
CA ILE A 71 0.55 3.74 7.20
C ILE A 71 0.69 5.23 7.53
N GLY A 72 -0.16 5.72 8.42
CA GLY A 72 -0.02 7.06 8.97
C GLY A 72 0.92 7.07 10.15
N ASP A 73 1.50 8.24 10.44
CA ASP A 73 2.07 8.48 11.77
C ASP A 73 0.96 8.24 12.79
N MET A 74 1.20 7.41 13.79
CA MET A 74 0.37 7.49 14.97
C MET A 74 0.56 8.88 15.57
N LEU A 75 -0.42 9.75 15.33
CA LEU A 75 -0.82 10.81 16.24
C LEU A 75 -0.83 10.18 17.62
N ASN A 76 0.08 10.62 18.50
CA ASN A 76 0.10 10.25 19.92
C ASN A 76 -1.32 10.31 20.51
N GLY A 77 -2.03 9.19 20.47
CA GLY A 77 -3.42 9.12 20.89
C GLY A 77 -3.50 9.33 22.39
N ARG A 78 -3.71 10.58 22.80
CA ARG A 78 -4.73 10.80 23.81
C ARG A 78 -6.05 10.36 23.18
N GLU A 79 -6.78 9.54 23.92
CA GLU A 79 -7.96 8.78 23.54
C GLU A 79 -9.13 9.59 22.93
N ALA A 80 -9.06 10.93 22.95
CA ALA A 80 -10.18 11.83 22.71
C ALA A 80 -10.50 12.15 21.23
N SER A 81 -9.79 11.57 20.25
CA SER A 81 -9.95 11.96 18.83
C SER A 81 -10.06 10.78 17.88
N ARG A 82 -10.83 9.76 18.26
CA ARG A 82 -11.37 8.81 17.29
C ARG A 82 -12.69 9.37 16.73
N PRO A 83 -12.85 9.49 15.41
CA PRO A 83 -14.19 9.53 14.82
C PRO A 83 -14.81 8.14 15.02
N GLY A 84 -15.70 8.03 16.01
CA GLY A 84 -16.36 6.80 16.43
C GLY A 84 -17.08 7.01 17.75
#